data_AF-A0A7S3YG56-F1
#
_entry.id   AF-A0A7S3YG56-F1
#
_cell.length_a   1.000
_cell.length_b   1.000
_cell.length_c   1.000
_cell.angle_alpha   90.00
_cell.angle_beta   90.00
_cell.angle_gamma   90.00
#
_symmetry.space_group_name_H-M   'P 1'
#
loop_
_entity.id
_entity.type
_entity.pdbx_description
1 polymer ?
#
loop_
_entity_poly.entity_id
_entity_poly.type
_entity_poly.pdbx_seq_one_letter_code
_entity_poly.pdbx_strand_id
1 'polypeptide(L)'
;SSSSSSSSSSSSSSSYTEQQQDQEEEEGLATKEMVVNANSGGKDSLFCYAVVMNPPEPTFELVEASLKRCDGYLFFSNFSDPSHRVKGIIHDEMKVQYGGLWGSALNTKHFYKVWKFMANDPEIAKFKWFAKIDLDTVLIPERLQALIAKNRDENPSFHDPSRSIAWGAPIPGPIELFSQVIPRLGSRFLAPSSE
;
A
#
# COMPACT_ATOMS: atom_id res chain seq x y z
N SER A 1 18.95 59.10 46.57
CA SER A 1 18.54 59.54 45.21
C SER A 1 17.95 58.34 44.49
N SER A 2 16.67 58.46 44.15
CA SER A 2 15.89 57.65 43.21
C SER A 2 16.70 57.34 41.93
N SER A 3 16.55 56.21 41.23
CA SER A 3 15.42 55.95 40.32
C SER A 3 15.53 54.54 39.70
N SER A 4 14.39 54.11 39.19
CA SER A 4 13.92 52.81 38.69
C SER A 4 14.31 52.39 37.26
N SER A 5 13.74 51.23 36.84
CA SER A 5 13.49 50.69 35.48
C SER A 5 14.67 50.01 34.76
N SER A 6 14.52 48.91 33.99
CA SER A 6 13.36 48.21 33.43
C SER A 6 13.76 46.83 32.86
N SER A 7 12.77 45.94 32.78
CA SER A 7 12.71 44.62 32.16
C SER A 7 13.05 44.53 30.65
N SER A 8 13.54 43.38 30.18
CA SER A 8 13.12 42.80 28.89
C SER A 8 13.35 41.29 28.83
N SER A 9 12.26 40.60 28.50
CA SER A 9 12.15 39.21 28.07
C SER A 9 12.26 39.14 26.54
N SER A 10 12.74 38.03 25.98
CA SER A 10 12.26 37.58 24.66
C SER A 10 12.47 36.08 24.48
N SER A 11 11.33 35.46 24.17
CA SER A 11 11.08 34.06 23.94
C SER A 11 11.41 33.71 22.49
N SER A 12 11.93 32.52 22.21
CA SER A 12 12.07 31.98 20.85
C SER A 12 11.77 30.49 20.88
N SER A 13 10.51 30.13 20.70
CA SER A 13 10.04 28.74 20.53
C SER A 13 8.65 28.78 19.90
N SER A 14 8.58 28.95 18.59
CA SER A 14 7.39 28.70 17.76
C SER A 14 7.83 28.56 16.30
N SER A 15 8.28 27.38 15.90
CA SER A 15 8.35 27.01 14.47
C SER A 15 8.25 25.50 14.19
N TYR A 16 7.96 24.67 15.21
CA TYR A 16 7.91 23.21 15.06
C TYR A 16 6.49 22.63 14.97
N THR A 17 5.45 23.43 15.20
CA THR A 17 4.06 22.93 15.27
C THR A 17 3.25 23.09 13.98
N GLU A 18 3.63 23.96 13.05
CA GLU A 18 2.87 24.15 11.79
C GLU A 18 3.07 23.00 10.80
N GLN A 19 4.22 22.32 10.79
CA GLN A 19 4.49 21.24 9.81
C GLN A 19 3.73 19.93 10.10
N GLN A 20 3.26 19.71 11.33
CA GLN A 20 2.49 18.51 11.67
C GLN A 20 0.99 18.64 11.34
N GLN A 21 0.46 19.87 11.32
CA GLN A 21 -0.95 20.11 11.04
C GLN A 21 -1.27 19.98 9.54
N ASP A 22 -0.37 20.42 8.67
CA ASP A 22 -0.53 20.29 7.22
C ASP A 22 -0.49 18.80 6.76
N GLN A 23 0.21 17.95 7.51
CA GLN A 23 0.35 16.53 7.18
C GLN A 23 -0.91 15.71 7.54
N GLU A 24 -1.62 16.08 8.62
CA GLU A 24 -2.90 15.45 9.00
C GLU A 24 -4.07 15.93 8.12
N GLU A 25 -4.02 17.17 7.59
CA GLU A 25 -5.07 17.70 6.72
C GLU A 25 -5.02 17.09 5.29
N GLU A 26 -3.84 16.74 4.79
CA GLU A 26 -3.69 16.03 3.49
C GLU A 26 -4.15 14.56 3.57
N GLU A 27 -3.95 13.89 4.71
CA GLU A 27 -4.48 12.53 4.96
C GLU A 27 -6.02 12.52 5.04
N GLY A 28 -6.63 13.59 5.57
CA GLY A 28 -8.08 13.74 5.65
C GLY A 28 -8.77 13.93 4.29
N LEU A 29 -8.14 14.65 3.36
CA LEU A 29 -8.71 14.96 2.04
C LEU A 29 -8.53 13.81 1.03
N ALA A 30 -7.56 12.93 1.26
CA ALA A 30 -7.25 11.76 0.44
C ALA A 30 -8.35 10.67 0.43
N THR A 31 -9.34 10.76 1.32
CA THR A 31 -10.41 9.76 1.50
C THR A 31 -11.55 9.84 0.46
N LYS A 32 -11.61 10.90 -0.36
CA LYS A 32 -12.76 11.14 -1.26
C LYS A 32 -12.69 10.52 -2.66
N GLU A 33 -11.59 9.87 -3.06
CA GLU A 33 -11.45 9.30 -4.40
C GLU A 33 -11.04 7.83 -4.42
N MET A 34 -11.64 7.02 -3.54
CA MET A 34 -11.71 5.59 -3.77
C MET A 34 -13.06 5.28 -4.43
N VAL A 35 -13.06 5.02 -5.74
CA VAL A 35 -14.23 4.37 -6.36
C VAL A 35 -14.15 2.90 -6.00
N VAL A 36 -14.80 2.62 -4.88
CA VAL A 36 -15.14 1.29 -4.41
C VAL A 36 -16.35 0.84 -5.24
N ASN A 37 -16.22 -0.20 -6.07
CA ASN A 37 -17.34 -0.69 -6.86
C ASN A 37 -18.44 -1.26 -5.95
N ALA A 38 -19.68 -1.32 -6.45
CA ALA A 38 -20.87 -1.74 -5.70
C ALA A 38 -20.78 -3.15 -5.08
N ASN A 39 -19.79 -3.96 -5.50
CA ASN A 39 -19.56 -5.32 -5.02
C ASN A 39 -18.49 -5.44 -3.92
N SER A 40 -17.96 -4.30 -3.46
CA SER A 40 -17.03 -4.19 -2.34
C SER A 40 -17.60 -4.76 -1.04
N GLY A 41 -16.77 -5.47 -0.28
CA GLY A 41 -17.23 -6.21 0.92
C GLY A 41 -17.95 -7.52 0.59
N GLY A 42 -18.15 -7.82 -0.69
CA GLY A 42 -18.57 -9.13 -1.15
C GLY A 42 -17.58 -10.22 -0.70
N LYS A 43 -18.14 -11.42 -0.56
CA LYS A 43 -17.44 -12.64 -0.15
C LYS A 43 -16.29 -13.05 -1.09
N ASP A 44 -16.16 -12.41 -2.23
CA ASP A 44 -15.13 -12.61 -3.27
C ASP A 44 -14.60 -11.27 -3.80
N SER A 45 -14.76 -10.19 -3.02
CA SER A 45 -14.29 -8.84 -3.39
C SER A 45 -12.77 -8.81 -3.54
N LEU A 46 -12.31 -8.25 -4.66
CA LEU A 46 -10.91 -8.18 -5.08
C LEU A 46 -10.42 -6.73 -5.15
N PHE A 47 -9.44 -6.41 -4.31
CA PHE A 47 -8.68 -5.17 -4.37
C PHE A 47 -7.36 -5.39 -5.12
N CYS A 48 -7.09 -4.60 -6.15
CA CYS A 48 -5.87 -4.70 -6.94
C CYS A 48 -4.98 -3.49 -6.70
N TYR A 49 -3.67 -3.71 -6.55
CA TYR A 49 -2.75 -2.60 -6.37
C TYR A 49 -1.42 -2.85 -7.07
N ALA A 50 -0.73 -1.76 -7.38
CA ALA A 50 0.62 -1.78 -7.94
C ALA A 50 1.46 -0.66 -7.32
N VAL A 51 2.78 -0.82 -7.38
CA VAL A 51 3.73 0.23 -6.99
C VAL A 51 4.30 0.85 -8.27
N VAL A 52 4.31 2.18 -8.33
CA VAL A 52 4.65 2.93 -9.54
C VAL A 52 5.89 3.77 -9.32
N MET A 53 6.77 3.82 -10.30
CA MET A 53 7.96 4.69 -10.29
C MET A 53 7.63 6.09 -10.81
N ASN A 54 8.49 7.07 -10.48
CA ASN A 54 8.47 8.39 -11.12
C ASN A 54 9.77 8.57 -11.94
N PRO A 55 9.70 8.78 -13.27
CA PRO A 55 8.49 8.79 -14.09
C PRO A 55 7.83 7.40 -14.20
N PRO A 56 6.51 7.32 -14.46
CA PRO A 56 5.81 6.05 -14.68
C PRO A 56 6.39 5.25 -15.85
N GLU A 57 6.28 3.93 -15.77
CA GLU A 57 6.66 3.03 -16.85
C GLU A 57 5.72 3.16 -18.07
N PRO A 58 6.18 2.90 -19.30
CA PRO A 58 5.34 3.00 -20.50
C PRO A 58 4.09 2.12 -20.49
N THR A 59 4.09 1.07 -19.67
CA THR A 59 2.98 0.12 -19.50
C THR A 59 1.93 0.57 -18.49
N PHE A 60 2.16 1.68 -17.78
CA PHE A 60 1.29 2.15 -16.69
C PHE A 60 -0.19 2.22 -17.09
N GLU A 61 -0.50 2.88 -18.20
CA GLU A 61 -1.87 3.04 -18.70
C GLU A 61 -2.55 1.70 -19.02
N LEU A 62 -1.79 0.73 -19.51
CA LEU A 62 -2.31 -0.61 -19.82
C LEU A 62 -2.67 -1.37 -18.54
N VAL A 63 -1.82 -1.25 -17.51
CA VAL A 63 -2.07 -1.84 -16.20
C VAL A 63 -3.23 -1.13 -15.52
N GLU A 64 -3.31 0.20 -15.57
CA GLU A 64 -4.46 0.95 -15.04
C GLU A 64 -5.78 0.51 -15.68
N ALA A 65 -5.82 0.34 -17.01
CA ALA A 65 -7.00 -0.15 -17.70
C ALA A 65 -7.43 -1.56 -17.21
N SER A 66 -6.47 -2.40 -16.82
CA SER A 66 -6.75 -3.71 -16.21
C SER A 66 -7.26 -3.58 -14.77
N LEU A 67 -6.58 -2.81 -13.93
CA LEU A 67 -6.90 -2.63 -12.51
C LEU A 67 -8.26 -1.95 -12.29
N LYS A 68 -8.68 -1.07 -13.21
CA LYS A 68 -10.03 -0.47 -13.25
C LYS A 68 -11.18 -1.50 -13.25
N ARG A 69 -10.90 -2.75 -13.60
CA ARG A 69 -11.88 -3.85 -13.62
C ARG A 69 -11.94 -4.66 -12.33
N CYS A 70 -11.08 -4.39 -11.35
CA CYS A 70 -11.19 -4.95 -10.01
C CYS A 70 -12.32 -4.27 -9.21
N ASP A 71 -12.74 -4.85 -8.08
CA ASP A 71 -13.78 -4.24 -7.23
C ASP A 71 -13.28 -2.95 -6.54
N GLY A 72 -11.97 -2.84 -6.36
CA GLY A 72 -11.28 -1.62 -5.96
C GLY A 72 -9.84 -1.67 -6.44
N TYR A 73 -9.23 -0.51 -6.68
CA TYR A 73 -7.82 -0.45 -7.02
C TYR A 73 -7.15 0.85 -6.56
N LEU A 74 -5.83 0.78 -6.39
CA LEU A 74 -5.00 1.91 -6.03
C LEU A 74 -3.56 1.70 -6.49
N PHE A 75 -2.88 2.78 -6.85
CA PHE A 75 -1.45 2.78 -7.10
C PHE A 75 -0.72 3.42 -5.91
N PHE A 76 0.47 2.92 -5.60
CA PHE A 76 1.29 3.46 -4.52
C PHE A 76 2.64 3.92 -5.07
N SER A 77 3.14 5.05 -4.58
CA SER A 77 4.42 5.58 -4.99
C SER A 77 5.02 6.51 -3.92
N ASN A 78 6.11 7.19 -4.28
CA ASN A 78 6.68 8.33 -3.56
C ASN A 78 6.15 9.69 -4.05
N PHE A 79 5.18 9.68 -4.96
CA PHE A 79 4.43 10.85 -5.39
C PHE A 79 2.94 10.55 -5.36
N SER A 80 2.12 11.60 -5.32
CA SER A 80 0.67 11.51 -5.42
C SER A 80 0.21 12.01 -6.79
N ASP A 81 -0.73 11.30 -7.38
CA ASP A 81 -1.42 11.70 -8.60
C ASP A 81 -2.88 11.24 -8.51
N PRO A 82 -3.79 12.12 -8.06
CA PRO A 82 -5.20 11.77 -7.92
C PRO A 82 -5.84 11.33 -9.25
N SER A 83 -5.40 11.89 -10.39
CA SER A 83 -6.00 11.61 -11.69
C SER A 83 -5.84 10.14 -12.12
N HIS A 84 -4.76 9.51 -11.67
CA HIS A 84 -4.49 8.09 -11.87
C HIS A 84 -4.55 7.27 -10.56
N ARG A 85 -5.09 7.83 -9.49
CA ARG A 85 -5.19 7.19 -8.16
C ARG A 85 -3.86 6.68 -7.60
N VAL A 86 -2.80 7.46 -7.79
CA VAL A 86 -1.51 7.22 -7.15
C VAL A 86 -1.48 7.89 -5.78
N LYS A 87 -1.19 7.11 -4.74
CA LYS A 87 -0.97 7.61 -3.37
C LYS A 87 0.52 7.62 -3.03
N GLY A 88 1.01 8.80 -2.67
CA GLY A 88 2.40 9.05 -2.26
C GLY A 88 2.72 8.66 -0.82
N ILE A 89 2.53 7.39 -0.44
CA ILE A 89 2.77 6.91 0.94
C ILE A 89 4.22 6.43 1.17
N ILE A 90 5.02 6.38 0.11
CA ILE A 90 6.40 5.91 0.16
C ILE A 90 7.34 7.11 0.20
N HIS A 91 7.62 7.66 1.39
CA HIS A 91 8.43 8.88 1.50
C HIS A 91 9.95 8.72 1.24
N ASP A 92 10.41 7.54 0.83
CA ASP A 92 11.85 7.26 0.59
C ASP A 92 12.15 7.19 -0.92
N GLU A 93 13.43 7.03 -1.27
CA GLU A 93 13.83 6.70 -2.64
C GLU A 93 13.21 5.36 -3.08
N MET A 94 12.65 5.35 -4.29
CA MET A 94 12.00 4.17 -4.88
C MET A 94 13.00 3.19 -5.52
N LYS A 95 14.23 3.66 -5.80
CA LYS A 95 15.32 2.80 -6.25
C LYS A 95 15.78 1.94 -5.09
N VAL A 96 15.87 0.64 -5.32
CA VAL A 96 16.34 -0.32 -4.34
C VAL A 96 17.57 -1.04 -4.83
N GLN A 97 18.38 -1.50 -3.88
CA GLN A 97 19.48 -2.39 -4.19
C GLN A 97 18.94 -3.70 -4.78
N TYR A 98 19.66 -4.22 -5.76
CA TYR A 98 19.48 -5.58 -6.27
C TYR A 98 20.42 -6.53 -5.54
N GLY A 99 19.93 -7.66 -5.06
CA GLY A 99 20.75 -8.62 -4.31
C GLY A 99 19.95 -9.63 -3.50
N GLY A 100 20.51 -10.03 -2.36
CA GLY A 100 19.95 -11.09 -1.52
C GLY A 100 20.15 -12.48 -2.12
N LEU A 101 19.58 -13.50 -1.46
CA LEU A 101 19.71 -14.91 -1.86
C LEU A 101 19.19 -15.17 -3.28
N TRP A 102 18.21 -14.39 -3.73
CA TRP A 102 17.51 -14.58 -4.99
C TRP A 102 17.94 -13.64 -6.09
N GLY A 103 18.89 -12.73 -5.82
CA GLY A 103 19.32 -11.72 -6.77
C GLY A 103 18.10 -10.95 -7.30
N SER A 104 17.34 -10.30 -6.42
CA SER A 104 16.12 -9.57 -6.76
C SER A 104 16.15 -8.15 -6.19
N ALA A 105 15.17 -7.34 -6.57
CA ALA A 105 14.97 -6.02 -5.97
C ALA A 105 14.61 -6.15 -4.48
N LEU A 106 15.32 -5.44 -3.60
CA LEU A 106 15.12 -5.49 -2.15
C LEU A 106 14.10 -4.45 -1.68
N ASN A 107 12.88 -4.50 -2.22
CA ASN A 107 11.80 -3.53 -2.01
C ASN A 107 10.81 -3.90 -0.90
N THR A 108 11.12 -4.88 -0.04
CA THR A 108 10.25 -5.31 1.06
C THR A 108 9.82 -4.15 1.97
N LYS A 109 10.69 -3.17 2.22
CA LYS A 109 10.36 -1.99 3.04
C LYS A 109 9.27 -1.13 2.40
N HIS A 110 9.27 -0.98 1.08
CA HIS A 110 8.25 -0.24 0.34
C HIS A 110 6.91 -0.94 0.44
N PHE A 111 6.87 -2.26 0.20
CA PHE A 111 5.64 -3.05 0.33
C PHE A 111 5.12 -3.09 1.76
N TYR A 112 5.98 -3.06 2.79
CA TYR A 112 5.53 -2.95 4.17
C TYR A 112 4.72 -1.67 4.43
N LYS A 113 5.15 -0.52 3.89
CA LYS A 113 4.40 0.74 3.98
C LYS A 113 3.03 0.62 3.31
N VAL A 114 3.00 0.01 2.12
CA VAL A 114 1.76 -0.27 1.37
C VAL A 114 0.81 -1.15 2.17
N TRP A 115 1.29 -2.27 2.71
CA TRP A 115 0.46 -3.18 3.51
C TRP A 115 -0.02 -2.52 4.80
N LYS A 116 0.82 -1.71 5.45
CA LYS A 116 0.42 -0.94 6.64
C LYS A 116 -0.70 0.04 6.32
N PHE A 117 -0.59 0.78 5.21
CA PHE A 117 -1.64 1.68 4.75
C PHE A 117 -2.95 0.93 4.50
N MET A 118 -2.92 -0.12 3.67
CA MET A 118 -4.12 -0.91 3.33
C MET A 118 -4.76 -1.59 4.54
N ALA A 119 -3.97 -1.98 5.54
CA ALA A 119 -4.48 -2.58 6.78
C ALA A 119 -5.19 -1.57 7.69
N ASN A 120 -4.81 -0.29 7.62
CA ASN A 120 -5.35 0.78 8.46
C ASN A 120 -6.47 1.57 7.76
N ASP A 121 -6.56 1.51 6.44
CA ASP A 121 -7.65 2.13 5.68
C ASP A 121 -8.93 1.27 5.81
N PRO A 122 -10.01 1.79 6.44
CA PRO A 122 -11.21 1.01 6.69
C PRO A 122 -11.99 0.67 5.41
N GLU A 123 -11.83 1.41 4.32
CA GLU A 123 -12.49 1.12 3.04
C GLU A 123 -11.75 0.01 2.30
N ILE A 124 -10.41 0.04 2.32
CA ILE A 124 -9.56 -1.03 1.75
C ILE A 124 -9.65 -2.32 2.59
N ALA A 125 -9.75 -2.22 3.92
CA ALA A 125 -9.80 -3.37 4.81
C ALA A 125 -11.07 -4.24 4.62
N LYS A 126 -12.12 -3.71 3.97
CA LYS A 126 -13.35 -4.46 3.66
C LYS A 126 -13.17 -5.52 2.58
N PHE A 127 -12.15 -5.40 1.74
CA PHE A 127 -11.91 -6.35 0.66
C PHE A 127 -11.41 -7.70 1.19
N LYS A 128 -11.81 -8.80 0.54
CA LYS A 128 -11.42 -10.14 0.99
C LYS A 128 -10.10 -10.59 0.39
N TRP A 129 -9.86 -10.22 -0.86
CA TRP A 129 -8.69 -10.60 -1.63
C TRP A 129 -7.93 -9.36 -2.06
N PHE A 130 -6.61 -9.45 -1.98
CA PHE A 130 -5.68 -8.40 -2.38
C PHE A 130 -4.74 -8.97 -3.42
N ALA A 131 -4.66 -8.34 -4.59
CA ALA A 131 -3.73 -8.72 -5.63
C ALA A 131 -2.72 -7.60 -5.87
N LYS A 132 -1.45 -7.87 -5.58
CA LYS A 132 -0.32 -7.06 -6.04
C LYS A 132 -0.05 -7.41 -7.50
N ILE A 133 0.05 -6.40 -8.35
CA ILE A 133 0.32 -6.53 -9.78
C ILE A 133 1.56 -5.70 -10.12
N ASP A 134 2.53 -6.30 -10.80
CA ASP A 134 3.68 -5.56 -11.33
C ASP A 134 3.28 -4.76 -12.59
N LEU A 135 3.97 -3.65 -12.88
CA LEU A 135 3.60 -2.74 -13.97
C LEU A 135 3.83 -3.32 -15.38
N ASP A 136 4.54 -4.43 -15.49
CA ASP A 136 4.75 -5.18 -16.73
C ASP A 136 3.78 -6.36 -16.88
N THR A 137 2.73 -6.41 -16.04
CA THR A 137 1.81 -7.55 -15.96
C THR A 137 0.42 -7.23 -16.48
N VAL A 138 -0.10 -8.10 -17.35
CA VAL A 138 -1.51 -8.04 -17.79
C VAL A 138 -2.37 -8.91 -16.88
N LEU A 139 -3.25 -8.27 -16.11
CA LEU A 139 -4.28 -8.95 -15.32
C LEU A 139 -5.61 -9.03 -16.10
N ILE A 140 -6.35 -10.12 -15.92
CA ILE A 140 -7.77 -10.23 -16.32
C ILE A 140 -8.56 -10.53 -15.04
N PRO A 141 -9.09 -9.49 -14.34
CA PRO A 141 -9.63 -9.66 -12.99
C PRO A 141 -10.73 -10.72 -12.88
N GLU A 142 -11.60 -10.84 -13.86
CA GLU A 142 -12.71 -11.80 -13.86
C GLU A 142 -12.22 -13.24 -13.90
N ARG A 143 -11.09 -13.51 -14.59
CA ARG A 143 -10.46 -14.84 -14.57
C ARG A 143 -9.88 -15.14 -13.20
N LEU A 144 -9.22 -14.16 -12.57
CA LEU A 144 -8.68 -14.32 -11.23
C LEU A 144 -9.79 -14.53 -10.20
N GLN A 145 -10.87 -13.75 -10.26
CA GLN A 145 -12.05 -13.93 -9.40
C GLN A 145 -12.71 -15.30 -9.61
N ALA A 146 -12.83 -15.78 -10.85
CA ALA A 146 -13.34 -17.13 -11.11
C ALA A 146 -12.45 -18.23 -10.49
N LEU A 147 -11.12 -18.06 -10.54
CA LEU A 147 -10.18 -18.96 -9.87
C LEU A 147 -10.31 -18.90 -8.36
N ILE A 148 -10.42 -17.70 -7.78
CA ILE A 148 -10.64 -17.49 -6.35
C ILE A 148 -11.93 -18.19 -5.89
N ALA A 149 -13.04 -17.98 -6.61
CA ALA A 149 -14.33 -18.56 -6.29
C ALA A 149 -14.28 -20.09 -6.35
N LYS A 150 -13.57 -20.65 -7.34
CA LYS A 150 -13.41 -22.10 -7.50
C LYS A 150 -12.61 -22.75 -6.35
N ASN A 151 -11.60 -22.08 -5.83
CA ASN A 151 -10.69 -22.66 -4.81
C ASN A 151 -11.05 -22.22 -3.38
N ARG A 152 -12.26 -21.70 -3.16
CA ARG A 152 -12.66 -21.06 -1.91
C ARG A 152 -12.86 -22.03 -0.74
N ASP A 153 -13.26 -23.26 -1.03
CA ASP A 153 -13.53 -24.30 -0.03
C ASP A 153 -12.26 -25.04 0.40
N GLU A 154 -11.16 -24.80 -0.31
CA GLU A 154 -9.83 -25.18 0.15
C GLU A 154 -9.45 -24.20 1.25
N ASN A 155 -9.46 -24.70 2.48
CA ASN A 155 -9.11 -23.96 3.69
C ASN A 155 -7.90 -23.04 3.40
N PRO A 156 -8.05 -21.70 3.31
CA PRO A 156 -7.01 -20.79 2.86
C PRO A 156 -6.00 -20.54 3.98
N SER A 157 -5.77 -21.56 4.80
CA SER A 157 -4.67 -21.71 5.73
C SER A 157 -3.41 -21.57 4.90
N PHE A 158 -2.99 -20.32 4.71
CA PHE A 158 -1.68 -19.90 4.26
C PHE A 158 -1.09 -20.94 3.31
N HIS A 159 -1.42 -20.87 2.01
CA HIS A 159 -0.63 -21.62 1.03
C HIS A 159 0.81 -21.23 1.31
N ASP A 160 1.54 -22.19 1.89
CA ASP A 160 2.90 -21.99 2.30
C ASP A 160 3.61 -21.38 1.08
N PRO A 161 4.23 -20.20 1.19
CA PRO A 161 5.03 -19.64 0.12
C PRO A 161 6.06 -20.66 -0.39
N SER A 162 6.41 -21.66 0.45
CA SER A 162 7.21 -22.81 0.11
C SER A 162 6.58 -23.81 -0.87
N ARG A 163 5.27 -23.74 -1.17
CA ARG A 163 4.61 -24.58 -2.18
C ARG A 163 4.50 -23.91 -3.55
N SER A 164 4.83 -22.62 -3.66
CA SER A 164 5.14 -21.97 -4.94
C SER A 164 6.59 -22.27 -5.39
N ILE A 165 7.30 -23.12 -4.63
CA ILE A 165 8.63 -23.62 -4.93
C ILE A 165 8.53 -24.71 -6.01
N ALA A 166 8.45 -24.30 -7.26
CA ALA A 166 8.87 -25.18 -8.35
C ALA A 166 10.41 -25.26 -8.45
N TRP A 167 11.18 -24.38 -7.77
CA TRP A 167 12.63 -24.20 -8.01
C TRP A 167 13.49 -23.77 -6.81
N GLY A 168 13.15 -24.17 -5.59
CA GLY A 168 13.95 -23.84 -4.38
C GLY A 168 13.84 -22.41 -3.85
N ALA A 169 13.02 -21.52 -4.44
CA ALA A 169 12.85 -20.12 -4.05
C ALA A 169 11.37 -19.68 -4.04
N PRO A 170 10.92 -18.80 -3.14
CA PRO A 170 9.70 -18.02 -3.37
C PRO A 170 9.97 -17.12 -4.57
N ILE A 171 9.43 -17.48 -5.74
CA ILE A 171 9.58 -16.65 -6.93
C ILE A 171 8.70 -15.42 -6.71
N PRO A 172 9.28 -14.19 -6.57
CA PRO A 172 8.48 -12.99 -6.64
C PRO A 172 7.80 -13.00 -8.02
N GLY A 173 6.48 -13.10 -8.00
CA GLY A 173 5.68 -13.25 -9.21
C GLY A 173 5.13 -11.91 -9.67
N PRO A 174 4.83 -11.78 -10.98
CA PRO A 174 4.10 -10.64 -11.53
C PRO A 174 2.73 -10.39 -10.85
N ILE A 175 2.20 -11.43 -10.19
CA ILE A 175 0.95 -11.40 -9.43
C ILE A 175 1.20 -12.05 -8.06
N GLU A 176 0.89 -11.34 -6.98
CA GLU A 176 0.86 -11.91 -5.63
C GLU A 176 -0.55 -11.74 -5.04
N LEU A 177 -1.17 -12.85 -4.63
CA LEU A 177 -2.53 -12.88 -4.11
C LEU A 177 -2.54 -13.18 -2.62
N PHE A 178 -3.21 -12.31 -1.85
CA PHE A 178 -3.38 -12.44 -0.41
C PHE A 178 -4.87 -12.54 -0.07
N SER A 179 -5.24 -13.46 0.81
CA SER A 179 -6.53 -13.38 1.51
C SER A 179 -6.41 -12.38 2.67
N GLN A 180 -7.49 -12.08 3.42
CA GLN A 180 -7.62 -11.13 4.57
C GLN A 180 -6.57 -11.20 5.70
N VAL A 181 -5.46 -11.89 5.48
CA VAL A 181 -4.24 -11.87 6.25
C VAL A 181 -3.68 -10.45 6.38
N ILE A 182 -3.69 -9.57 5.37
CA ILE A 182 -3.06 -8.23 5.48
C ILE A 182 -3.66 -7.38 6.63
N PRO A 183 -4.99 -7.17 6.74
CA PRO A 183 -5.58 -6.49 7.90
C PRO A 183 -5.32 -7.19 9.24
N ARG A 184 -5.18 -8.52 9.25
CA ARG A 184 -4.87 -9.31 10.45
C ARG A 184 -3.39 -9.27 10.84
N LEU A 185 -2.48 -9.04 9.90
CA LEU A 185 -1.06 -8.86 10.16
C LEU A 185 -0.77 -7.52 10.82
N GLY A 186 -1.48 -6.45 10.41
CA GLY A 186 -1.35 -5.12 11.01
C GLY A 186 -1.49 -5.14 12.54
N SER A 187 -2.43 -5.92 13.08
CA SER A 187 -2.64 -6.03 14.53
C SER A 187 -1.58 -6.84 15.29
N ARG A 188 -0.74 -7.66 14.62
CA ARG A 188 0.32 -8.45 15.27
C ARG A 188 1.74 -7.99 14.98
N PHE A 189 1.99 -7.39 13.81
CA PHE A 189 3.31 -6.89 13.40
C PHE A 189 3.55 -5.44 13.82
N LEU A 190 2.49 -4.66 14.12
CA LEU A 190 2.59 -3.25 14.53
C LEU A 190 2.51 -3.04 16.04
N ALA A 191 2.44 -4.11 16.85
CA ALA A 191 2.70 -3.95 18.27
C ALA A 191 4.17 -3.50 18.40
N PRO A 192 4.45 -2.32 18.99
CA PRO A 192 5.83 -1.97 19.29
C PRO A 192 6.42 -3.11 20.10
N SER A 193 7.57 -3.64 19.68
CA SER A 193 8.36 -4.47 20.58
C SER A 193 8.55 -3.65 21.84
N SER A 194 7.94 -4.09 22.94
CA SER A 194 8.24 -3.56 24.25
C SER A 194 9.72 -3.86 24.51
N GLU A 195 10.57 -2.87 24.23
CA GLU A 195 11.87 -2.74 24.88
C GLU A 195 11.67 -2.24 26.31
#